data_AF-A0NLN9-F1
#
_entry.id   AF-A0NLN9-F1
#
_cell.length_a   1.000
_cell.length_b   1.000
_cell.length_c   1.000
_cell.angle_alpha   90.00
_cell.angle_beta   90.00
_cell.angle_gamma   90.00
#
_symmetry.space_group_name_H-M   'P 1'
#
loop_
_entity.id
_entity.type
_entity.pdbx_description
1 polymer ?
#
loop_
_entity_poly.entity_id
_entity_poly.type
_entity_poly.pdbx_seq_one_letter_code
_entity_poly.pdbx_strand_id
1 'polypeptide(L)'
;MVLRRNAKAARRFFGALVTQFGEPRVVVTDKLRSYTKPVQVLAPDADHRAHKGLNNRVENSHRPTRKREKIFGRFKSPRHAQRFLSANDQIKTIFRPHRNKLSAASYRRARSDAFSLWQDYTGEMNA
;
A
#
# COMPACT_ATOMS: atom_id res chain seq x y z
N MET A 1 17.02 6.04 14.05
CA MET A 1 16.03 4.95 13.86
C MET A 1 16.82 3.68 13.57
N VAL A 2 17.06 2.86 14.59
CA VAL A 2 18.00 1.73 14.51
C VAL A 2 17.45 0.67 13.56
N LEU A 3 18.23 0.30 12.54
CA LEU A 3 17.99 -0.77 11.56
C LEU A 3 18.02 -2.15 12.24
N ARG A 4 17.03 -2.44 13.08
CA ARG A 4 16.87 -3.77 13.67
C ARG A 4 16.16 -4.67 12.64
N ARG A 5 16.98 -5.38 11.83
CA ARG A 5 16.56 -6.33 10.79
C ARG A 5 15.64 -7.42 11.38
N ASN A 6 14.33 -7.29 11.16
CA ASN A 6 13.35 -8.23 11.69
C ASN A 6 12.98 -9.30 10.65
N ALA A 7 13.76 -10.38 10.60
CA ALA A 7 13.50 -11.52 9.73
C ALA A 7 12.13 -12.20 10.01
N LYS A 8 11.64 -12.14 11.25
CA LYS A 8 10.30 -12.65 11.62
C LYS A 8 9.20 -11.83 10.94
N ALA A 9 9.32 -10.51 10.92
CA ALA A 9 8.39 -9.64 10.22
C ALA A 9 8.41 -9.89 8.70
N ALA A 10 9.60 -10.03 8.11
CA ALA A 10 9.75 -10.38 6.70
C ALA A 10 9.07 -11.71 6.35
N ARG A 11 9.30 -12.77 7.12
CA ARG A 11 8.62 -14.08 6.92
C ARG A 11 7.11 -13.96 6.99
N ARG A 12 6.58 -13.27 8.01
CA ARG A 12 5.12 -13.07 8.14
C ARG A 12 4.55 -12.31 6.94
N PHE A 13 5.25 -11.28 6.48
CA PHE A 13 4.82 -10.46 5.35
C PHE A 13 4.80 -11.27 4.05
N PHE A 14 5.91 -11.90 3.68
CA PHE A 14 5.95 -12.72 2.46
C PHE A 14 4.99 -13.91 2.54
N GLY A 15 4.86 -14.55 3.70
CA GLY A 15 3.93 -15.66 3.88
C GLY A 15 2.48 -15.23 3.60
N ALA A 16 2.05 -14.10 4.15
CA ALA A 16 0.73 -13.56 3.86
C ALA A 16 0.51 -13.25 2.37
N LEU A 17 1.53 -12.70 1.69
CA LEU A 17 1.44 -12.40 0.26
C LEU A 17 1.35 -13.66 -0.59
N VAL A 18 2.16 -14.68 -0.32
CA VAL A 18 2.14 -15.94 -1.08
C VAL A 18 0.83 -16.69 -0.85
N THR A 19 0.32 -16.70 0.39
CA THR A 19 -1.01 -17.26 0.68
C THR A 19 -2.12 -16.53 -0.07
N GLN A 20 -2.06 -15.20 -0.18
CA GLN A 20 -3.12 -14.41 -0.80
C GLN A 20 -3.07 -14.40 -2.34
N PHE A 21 -1.86 -14.37 -2.92
CA PHE A 21 -1.66 -14.13 -4.35
C PHE A 21 -0.98 -15.29 -5.10
N GLY A 22 -0.62 -16.36 -4.38
CA GLY A 22 0.18 -17.46 -4.91
C GLY A 22 1.68 -17.13 -4.98
N GLU A 23 2.46 -18.09 -5.46
CA GLU A 23 3.91 -17.92 -5.61
C GLU A 23 4.23 -16.95 -6.77
N PRO A 24 5.00 -15.88 -6.52
CA PRO A 24 5.38 -14.94 -7.57
C PRO A 24 6.50 -15.49 -8.45
N ARG A 25 6.49 -15.14 -9.74
CA ARG A 25 7.62 -15.43 -10.65
C ARG A 25 8.88 -14.58 -10.37
N VAL A 26 8.70 -13.35 -9.87
CA VAL A 26 9.79 -12.40 -9.62
C VAL A 26 9.49 -11.66 -8.32
N VAL A 27 10.48 -11.55 -7.44
CA VAL A 27 10.41 -10.76 -6.22
C VAL A 27 11.44 -9.64 -6.29
N VAL A 28 11.00 -8.40 -6.10
CA VAL A 28 11.88 -7.23 -6.10
C VAL A 28 11.86 -6.59 -4.71
N THR A 29 13.01 -6.52 -4.05
CA THR A 29 13.16 -5.89 -2.73
C THR A 29 14.31 -4.89 -2.71
N ASP A 30 14.46 -4.17 -1.59
CA ASP A 30 15.73 -3.50 -1.30
C ASP A 30 16.84 -4.54 -0.98
N LYS A 31 18.05 -4.04 -0.67
CA LYS A 31 19.23 -4.87 -0.38
C LYS A 31 19.31 -5.38 1.07
N LEU A 32 18.23 -5.32 1.85
CA LEU A 32 18.26 -5.79 3.24
C LEU A 32 18.35 -7.32 3.28
N ARG A 33 19.42 -7.81 3.94
CA ARG A 33 19.66 -9.25 4.16
C ARG A 33 18.51 -9.99 4.86
N SER A 34 17.61 -9.28 5.53
CA SER A 34 16.42 -9.86 6.17
C SER A 34 15.40 -10.43 5.19
N TYR A 35 15.48 -10.11 3.90
CA TYR A 35 14.52 -10.56 2.89
C TYR A 35 14.96 -11.80 2.12
N THR A 36 16.27 -12.03 1.94
CA THR A 36 16.80 -13.13 1.13
C THR A 36 16.28 -14.49 1.58
N LYS A 37 16.49 -14.87 2.86
CA LYS A 37 16.08 -16.18 3.36
C LYS A 37 14.55 -16.38 3.35
N PRO A 38 13.72 -15.40 3.77
CA PRO A 38 12.27 -15.51 3.62
C PRO A 38 11.81 -15.71 2.18
N VAL A 39 12.36 -14.99 1.22
CA VAL A 39 11.98 -15.11 -0.19
C VAL A 39 12.35 -16.50 -0.72
N GLN A 40 13.57 -16.98 -0.47
CA GLN A 40 14.02 -18.32 -0.88
C GLN A 40 13.16 -19.46 -0.31
N VAL A 41 12.64 -19.31 0.91
CA VAL A 41 11.83 -20.35 1.56
C VAL A 41 10.38 -20.32 1.11
N LEU A 42 9.81 -19.13 0.90
CA LEU A 42 8.37 -18.95 0.65
C LEU A 42 8.03 -18.83 -0.84
N ALA A 43 9.01 -18.52 -1.68
CA ALA A 43 8.88 -18.41 -3.12
C ALA A 43 10.19 -18.93 -3.77
N PRO A 44 10.50 -20.23 -3.64
CA PRO A 44 11.74 -20.81 -4.10
C PRO A 44 11.98 -20.67 -5.62
N ASP A 45 10.91 -20.64 -6.42
CA ASP A 45 11.00 -20.52 -7.88
C ASP A 45 11.02 -19.06 -8.36
N ALA A 46 10.92 -18.10 -7.42
CA ALA A 46 10.94 -16.69 -7.75
C ALA A 46 12.36 -16.17 -8.03
N ASP A 47 12.52 -15.45 -9.14
CA ASP A 47 13.72 -14.67 -9.39
C ASP A 47 13.79 -13.47 -8.42
N HIS A 48 14.68 -13.56 -7.42
CA HIS A 48 14.86 -12.51 -6.41
C HIS A 48 15.86 -11.44 -6.86
N ARG A 49 15.36 -10.24 -7.15
CA ARG A 49 16.16 -9.10 -7.61
C ARG A 49 16.25 -7.99 -6.54
N ALA A 50 17.47 -7.52 -6.29
CA ALA A 50 17.73 -6.44 -5.33
C ALA A 50 18.65 -5.32 -5.89
N HIS A 51 18.73 -5.19 -7.22
CA HIS A 51 19.55 -4.15 -7.85
C HIS A 51 19.00 -2.74 -7.60
N LYS A 52 19.89 -1.74 -7.68
CA LYS A 52 19.55 -0.34 -7.39
C LYS A 52 18.44 0.13 -8.33
N GLY A 53 17.39 0.72 -7.76
CA GLY A 53 16.30 1.34 -8.51
C GLY A 53 15.15 0.40 -8.91
N LEU A 54 15.29 -0.93 -8.77
CA LEU A 54 14.20 -1.85 -9.10
C LEU A 54 12.99 -1.69 -8.16
N ASN A 55 13.24 -1.34 -6.89
CA ASN A 55 12.18 -1.08 -5.91
C ASN A 55 11.56 0.33 -6.02
N ASN A 56 11.94 1.15 -7.01
CA ASN A 56 11.42 2.52 -7.15
C ASN A 56 9.89 2.56 -7.25
N ARG A 57 9.27 1.57 -7.90
CA ARG A 57 7.81 1.49 -8.02
C ARG A 57 7.12 1.38 -6.66
N VAL A 58 7.62 0.49 -5.79
CA VAL A 58 7.06 0.32 -4.44
C VAL A 58 7.43 1.49 -3.52
N GLU A 59 8.61 2.08 -3.66
CA GLU A 59 8.97 3.30 -2.93
C GLU A 59 8.07 4.48 -3.30
N ASN A 60 7.72 4.60 -4.59
CA ASN A 60 6.81 5.63 -5.07
C ASN A 60 5.36 5.38 -4.63
N SER A 61 4.91 4.12 -4.56
CA SER A 61 3.57 3.80 -4.06
C SER A 61 3.40 4.14 -2.58
N HIS A 62 4.49 4.14 -1.80
CA HIS A 62 4.47 4.57 -0.39
C HIS A 62 4.42 6.09 -0.17
N ARG A 63 4.74 6.91 -1.18
CA ARG A 63 4.79 8.38 -1.03
C ARG A 63 3.50 9.00 -0.48
N PRO A 64 2.29 8.63 -0.94
CA PRO A 64 1.05 9.18 -0.41
C PRO A 64 0.84 8.86 1.07
N THR A 65 1.18 7.64 1.48
CA THR A 65 1.09 7.19 2.88
C THR A 65 2.09 7.94 3.76
N ARG A 66 3.35 8.07 3.33
CA ARG A 66 4.38 8.86 4.03
C ARG A 66 3.99 10.33 4.15
N LYS A 67 3.36 10.92 3.11
CA LYS A 67 2.84 12.29 3.16
C LYS A 67 1.76 12.43 4.24
N ARG A 68 0.83 11.47 4.33
CA ARG A 68 -0.24 11.47 5.34
C ARG A 68 0.33 11.28 6.74
N GLU A 69 1.26 10.35 6.92
CA GLU A 69 1.98 10.16 8.18
C GLU A 69 2.66 11.46 8.64
N LYS A 70 3.33 12.18 7.73
CA LYS A 70 3.97 13.46 8.04
C LYS A 70 2.96 14.53 8.45
N ILE A 71 1.84 14.66 7.72
CA ILE A 71 0.76 15.61 8.05
C ILE A 71 0.15 15.32 9.43
N PHE A 72 -0.01 14.05 9.79
CA PHE A 72 -0.58 13.65 11.08
C PHE A 72 0.43 13.67 12.24
N GLY A 73 1.69 14.05 11.99
CA GLY A 73 2.73 14.01 13.03
C GLY A 73 3.00 12.58 13.52
N ARG A 74 3.14 11.64 12.56
CA ARG A 74 3.28 10.18 12.74
C ARG A 74 2.03 9.47 13.24
N PHE A 75 1.89 8.20 12.86
CA PHE A 75 0.87 7.33 13.45
C PHE A 75 1.17 7.09 14.94
N LYS A 76 0.14 7.19 15.78
CA LYS A 76 0.28 7.07 17.23
C LYS A 76 0.43 5.62 17.70
N SER A 77 0.06 4.65 16.88
CA SER A 77 0.22 3.21 17.14
C SER A 77 0.13 2.38 15.85
N PRO A 78 0.60 1.11 15.85
CA PRO A 78 0.40 0.21 14.72
C PRO A 78 -1.08 0.00 14.36
N ARG A 79 -1.98 -0.05 15.36
CA ARG A 79 -3.43 -0.17 15.13
C ARG A 79 -4.00 1.07 14.44
N HIS A 80 -3.55 2.26 14.80
CA HIS A 80 -3.92 3.50 14.12
C HIS A 80 -3.45 3.47 12.65
N ALA A 81 -2.20 3.10 12.41
CA ALA A 81 -1.69 2.94 11.04
C ALA A 81 -2.53 1.94 10.23
N GLN A 82 -2.89 0.79 10.81
CA GLN A 82 -3.69 -0.22 10.11
C GLN A 82 -5.09 0.28 9.76
N ARG A 83 -5.79 0.96 10.68
CA ARG A 83 -7.10 1.58 10.41
C ARG A 83 -7.03 2.62 9.30
N PHE A 84 -5.96 3.41 9.28
CA PHE A 84 -5.73 4.36 8.20
C PHE A 84 -5.51 3.64 6.87
N LEU A 85 -4.61 2.64 6.83
CA LEU A 85 -4.26 1.92 5.61
C LEU A 85 -5.45 1.15 5.03
N SER A 86 -6.29 0.53 5.86
CA SER A 86 -7.45 -0.25 5.41
C SER A 86 -8.50 0.59 4.67
N ALA A 87 -8.74 1.82 5.13
CA ALA A 87 -9.75 2.70 4.52
C ALA A 87 -9.16 3.59 3.42
N ASN A 88 -7.90 4.01 3.54
CA ASN A 88 -7.32 5.04 2.70
C ASN A 88 -7.29 4.68 1.21
N ASP A 89 -7.11 3.41 0.84
CA ASP A 89 -7.05 3.02 -0.56
C ASP A 89 -8.44 3.05 -1.21
N GLN A 90 -9.48 2.62 -0.50
CA GLN A 90 -10.88 2.76 -0.93
C GLN A 90 -11.27 4.24 -1.09
N ILE A 91 -10.94 5.06 -0.10
CA ILE A 91 -11.18 6.52 -0.15
C ILE A 91 -10.45 7.14 -1.34
N LYS A 92 -9.21 6.74 -1.64
CA LYS A 92 -8.49 7.26 -2.81
C LYS A 92 -9.17 6.87 -4.12
N THR A 93 -9.65 5.64 -4.26
CA THR A 93 -10.33 5.18 -5.49
C THR A 93 -11.53 6.06 -5.83
N ILE A 94 -12.35 6.39 -4.83
CA ILE A 94 -13.55 7.23 -5.03
C ILE A 94 -13.15 8.70 -5.24
N PHE A 95 -12.22 9.23 -4.45
CA PHE A 95 -11.96 10.68 -4.41
C PHE A 95 -10.84 11.16 -5.36
N ARG A 96 -10.09 10.26 -6.02
CA ARG A 96 -8.98 10.62 -6.92
C ARG A 96 -9.17 10.08 -8.34
N PRO A 97 -10.23 10.50 -9.06
CA PRO A 97 -10.33 10.21 -10.48
C PRO A 97 -9.12 10.82 -11.21
N HIS A 98 -8.61 10.11 -12.23
CA HIS A 98 -7.43 10.53 -13.00
C HIS A 98 -7.70 11.86 -13.71
N ARG A 99 -7.38 12.98 -13.04
CA ARG A 99 -7.67 14.35 -13.52
C ARG A 99 -7.10 14.62 -14.91
N ASN A 100 -5.94 14.03 -15.22
CA ASN A 100 -5.27 14.13 -16.51
C ASN A 100 -5.97 13.37 -17.64
N LYS A 101 -6.98 12.55 -17.34
CA LYS A 101 -7.79 11.81 -18.32
C LYS A 101 -9.21 12.37 -18.47
N LEU A 102 -9.56 13.44 -17.74
CA LEU A 102 -10.92 13.98 -17.69
C LEU A 102 -10.94 15.46 -18.08
N SER A 103 -11.96 15.85 -18.82
CA SER A 103 -12.29 17.27 -18.97
C SER A 103 -12.68 17.88 -17.61
N ALA A 104 -12.58 19.20 -17.48
CA ALA A 104 -12.95 19.88 -16.25
C ALA A 104 -14.41 19.64 -15.83
N ALA A 105 -15.33 19.51 -16.80
CA ALA A 105 -16.74 19.21 -16.53
C ALA A 105 -16.93 17.77 -16.02
N SER A 106 -16.29 16.79 -16.66
CA SER A 106 -16.37 15.39 -16.23
C SER A 106 -15.69 15.16 -14.89
N TYR A 107 -14.59 15.87 -14.61
CA TYR A 107 -13.96 15.84 -13.28
C TYR A 107 -14.89 16.38 -12.19
N ARG A 108 -15.59 17.50 -12.44
CA ARG A 108 -16.56 18.05 -11.48
C ARG A 108 -17.72 17.10 -11.20
N ARG A 109 -18.28 16.45 -12.24
CA ARG A 109 -19.30 15.41 -12.08
C ARG A 109 -18.80 14.23 -11.25
N ALA A 110 -17.66 13.65 -11.61
CA ALA A 110 -17.07 12.55 -10.85
C ALA A 110 -16.79 12.92 -9.37
N ARG A 111 -16.45 14.18 -9.09
CA ARG A 111 -16.30 14.68 -7.72
C ARG A 111 -17.64 14.78 -6.97
N SER A 112 -18.71 15.18 -7.66
CA SER A 112 -20.07 15.22 -7.10
C SER A 112 -20.56 13.81 -6.78
N ASP A 113 -20.44 12.90 -7.74
CA ASP A 113 -20.86 11.49 -7.59
C ASP A 113 -20.11 10.81 -6.43
N ALA A 114 -18.79 11.08 -6.32
CA ALA A 114 -17.97 10.61 -5.21
C ALA A 114 -18.47 11.09 -3.83
N PHE A 115 -18.99 12.31 -3.73
CA PHE A 115 -19.56 12.82 -2.49
C PHE A 115 -20.94 12.23 -2.18
N SER A 116 -21.79 12.02 -3.19
CA SER A 116 -23.07 11.35 -3.02
C SER A 116 -22.88 9.92 -2.52
N LEU A 117 -22.02 9.13 -3.19
CA LEU A 117 -21.66 7.77 -2.74
C LEU A 117 -21.14 7.74 -1.31
N TRP A 118 -20.33 8.73 -0.94
CA TRP A 118 -19.81 8.82 0.41
C TRP A 118 -20.90 9.08 1.44
N GLN A 119 -21.85 9.98 1.13
CA GLN A 119 -22.99 10.24 2.01
C GLN A 119 -23.81 8.96 2.23
N ASP A 120 -24.11 8.22 1.15
CA ASP A 120 -24.86 6.97 1.21
C ASP A 120 -24.16 5.94 2.11
N TYR A 121 -22.87 5.67 1.87
CA TYR A 121 -22.09 4.74 2.71
C TYR A 121 -22.04 5.16 4.17
N THR A 122 -21.87 6.46 4.46
CA THR A 122 -21.86 6.94 5.84
C THR A 122 -23.24 6.89 6.48
N GLY A 123 -24.31 7.00 5.71
CA GLY A 123 -25.68 6.82 6.18
C GLY A 123 -25.94 5.36 6.56
N GLU A 124 -25.58 4.41 5.69
CA GLU A 124 -25.73 2.97 5.95
C GLU A 124 -24.94 2.50 7.17
N MET A 125 -23.74 3.04 7.40
CA MET A 125 -22.92 2.66 8.56
C MET A 125 -23.44 3.19 9.90
N ASN A 126 -24.33 4.19 9.89
CA ASN A 126 -24.91 4.80 11.08
C ASN A 126 -26.35 4.34 11.37
N ALA A 127 -26.92 3.49 10.51
CA ALA A 127 -28.21 2.83 10.69
C ALA A 127 -28.04 1.49 11.42
#